data_AF-A0A1Q7JTV0-F1
#
_entry.id   AF-A0A1Q7JTV0-F1
#
_cell.length_a   1.000
_cell.length_b   1.000
_cell.length_c   1.000
_cell.angle_alpha   90.00
_cell.angle_beta   90.00
_cell.angle_gamma   90.00
#
_symmetry.space_group_name_H-M   'P 1'
#
loop_
_entity.id
_entity.type
_entity.pdbx_description
1 polymer ?
#
loop_
_entity_poly.entity_id
_entity_poly.type
_entity_poly.pdbx_seq_one_letter_code
_entity_poly.pdbx_strand_id
1 'polypeptide(L)'
;MRVNWPSRLEAGVALRYLRSRRSSRLLSLITVIAVGGVVVGVMALVMVLGVMNGLQNDLRDKILVANPHLRVLTFGEGLRLDDWRRVLAEVRRTPGVEAAAPFVLTAGMIYKTRDYTEGVYVLGVEPDTGARAVTTLAHHFIKGDLRFHATRPDVEGGVALGNRLATKLSVVTGDVVTAVSAAGAKFNPSLGAYLPQFYRYQVTGVFDTGMYEYDNNYVAMSRATAQRFAGLDSAVTGLEVRLADPWGAQRFAADLESRLGYPYRALDWQSQNASLFSALKLEKLSMALVVFLICVVAAFNVVGTLTMVVRDKTREIGILLAMGLRRASVRRIFLAQGVLIGLTGTAIGALLGGVLGGMVNRGQWIRIDPSVYFIDHLPVHTQPLDVLLVVAASLLVATLAPLYPAMQAARLDPVPAIRYE
;
A
#
# COMPACT_ATOMS: atom_id res chain seq x y z
N MET A 1 -24.05 -34.48 -11.26
CA MET A 1 -23.54 -34.67 -12.65
C MET A 1 -22.06 -35.01 -12.58
N ARG A 2 -21.62 -36.22 -12.95
CA ARG A 2 -20.19 -36.53 -13.03
C ARG A 2 -19.60 -35.86 -14.28
N VAL A 3 -18.76 -34.84 -14.08
CA VAL A 3 -18.03 -34.17 -15.16
C VAL A 3 -16.87 -35.08 -15.55
N ASN A 4 -17.12 -36.00 -16.47
CA ASN A 4 -16.03 -36.74 -17.12
C ASN A 4 -15.35 -35.78 -18.11
N TRP A 5 -14.05 -35.55 -17.91
CA TRP A 5 -13.17 -34.73 -18.77
C TRP A 5 -13.19 -35.21 -20.24
N PRO A 6 -12.92 -34.32 -21.21
CA PRO A 6 -12.96 -34.65 -22.62
C PRO A 6 -11.98 -35.77 -23.00
N SER A 7 -12.42 -36.70 -23.84
CA SER A 7 -11.54 -37.70 -24.46
C SER A 7 -10.57 -37.05 -25.46
N ARG A 8 -9.48 -37.74 -25.83
CA ARG A 8 -8.50 -37.23 -26.83
C ARG A 8 -9.15 -36.77 -28.14
N LEU A 9 -10.25 -37.41 -28.52
CA LEU A 9 -11.04 -37.08 -29.71
C LEU A 9 -11.79 -35.76 -29.54
N GLU A 10 -12.46 -35.56 -28.40
CA GLU A 10 -13.21 -34.32 -28.08
C GLU A 10 -12.28 -33.10 -27.98
N ALA A 11 -11.10 -33.26 -27.36
CA ALA A 11 -10.08 -32.21 -27.29
C ALA A 11 -9.48 -31.88 -28.68
N GLY A 12 -9.25 -32.90 -29.52
CA GLY A 12 -8.75 -32.72 -30.89
C GLY A 12 -9.74 -31.97 -31.78
N VAL A 13 -11.04 -32.23 -31.63
CA VAL A 13 -12.10 -31.49 -32.35
C VAL A 13 -12.18 -30.04 -31.86
N ALA A 14 -12.14 -29.80 -30.55
CA ALA A 14 -12.14 -28.45 -29.98
C ALA A 14 -10.94 -27.61 -30.50
N LEU A 15 -9.74 -28.20 -30.54
CA LEU A 15 -8.55 -27.52 -31.06
C LEU A 15 -8.65 -27.23 -32.56
N ARG A 16 -9.23 -28.14 -33.35
CA ARG A 16 -9.47 -27.91 -34.78
C ARG A 16 -10.49 -26.80 -35.02
N TYR A 17 -11.53 -26.71 -34.21
CA TYR A 17 -12.50 -25.60 -34.30
C TYR A 17 -11.87 -24.26 -33.97
N LEU A 18 -10.92 -24.20 -33.03
CA LEU A 18 -10.11 -23.00 -32.74
C LEU A 18 -9.11 -22.65 -33.86
N ARG A 19 -8.52 -23.66 -34.52
CA ARG A 19 -7.40 -23.48 -35.48
C ARG A 19 -7.82 -23.48 -36.97
N SER A 20 -9.09 -23.71 -37.27
CA SER A 20 -9.57 -23.91 -38.64
C SER A 20 -9.44 -22.65 -39.51
N ARG A 21 -8.45 -22.65 -40.42
CA ARG A 21 -8.23 -21.65 -41.48
C ARG A 21 -9.09 -21.86 -42.74
N ARG A 22 -9.81 -22.99 -42.87
CA ARG A 22 -10.43 -23.41 -44.15
C ARG A 22 -11.92 -23.08 -44.33
N SER A 23 -12.62 -22.70 -43.27
CA SER A 23 -14.03 -22.28 -43.35
C SER A 23 -14.18 -20.97 -42.55
N SER A 24 -14.27 -19.86 -43.30
CA SER A 24 -14.41 -18.45 -42.92
C SER A 24 -13.27 -17.78 -42.12
N ARG A 25 -12.74 -16.64 -42.64
CA ARG A 25 -11.86 -15.71 -41.89
C ARG A 25 -12.54 -15.19 -40.61
N LEU A 26 -13.88 -15.19 -40.58
CA LEU A 26 -14.72 -14.71 -39.49
C LEU A 26 -14.56 -15.58 -38.22
N LEU A 27 -14.52 -16.90 -38.35
CA LEU A 27 -14.34 -17.82 -37.20
C LEU A 27 -12.99 -17.64 -36.49
N SER A 28 -11.93 -17.40 -37.27
CA SER A 28 -10.60 -17.07 -36.71
C SER A 28 -10.61 -15.72 -36.00
N LEU A 29 -11.33 -14.72 -36.52
CA LEU A 29 -11.45 -13.40 -35.91
C LEU A 29 -12.20 -13.47 -34.58
N ILE A 30 -13.31 -14.21 -34.52
CA ILE A 30 -14.13 -14.40 -33.32
C ILE A 30 -13.30 -15.03 -32.19
N THR A 31 -12.50 -16.06 -32.52
CA THR A 31 -11.60 -16.70 -31.54
C THR A 31 -10.54 -15.73 -31.01
N VAL A 32 -9.95 -14.91 -31.89
CA VAL A 32 -8.97 -13.89 -31.51
C VAL A 32 -9.60 -12.82 -30.62
N ILE A 33 -10.84 -12.39 -30.90
CA ILE A 33 -11.57 -11.42 -30.08
C ILE A 33 -11.85 -12.00 -28.69
N ALA A 34 -12.29 -13.27 -28.59
CA ALA A 34 -12.55 -13.89 -27.29
C ALA A 34 -11.28 -14.08 -26.46
N VAL A 35 -10.22 -14.61 -27.06
CA VAL A 35 -8.94 -14.75 -26.36
C VAL A 35 -8.42 -13.36 -25.97
N GLY A 36 -8.47 -12.38 -26.89
CA GLY A 36 -8.06 -11.01 -26.66
C GLY A 36 -8.82 -10.34 -25.52
N GLY A 37 -10.14 -10.53 -25.43
CA GLY A 37 -10.97 -10.03 -24.34
C GLY A 37 -10.54 -10.58 -22.97
N VAL A 38 -10.28 -11.90 -22.90
CA VAL A 38 -9.77 -12.54 -21.67
C VAL A 38 -8.35 -12.05 -21.34
N VAL A 39 -7.47 -11.93 -22.34
CA VAL A 39 -6.10 -11.41 -22.17
C VAL A 39 -6.13 -10.01 -21.58
N VAL A 40 -6.89 -9.09 -22.18
CA VAL A 40 -6.98 -7.70 -21.73
C VAL A 40 -7.58 -7.62 -20.33
N GLY A 41 -8.64 -8.39 -20.06
CA GLY A 41 -9.27 -8.43 -18.74
C GLY A 41 -8.30 -8.91 -17.65
N VAL A 42 -7.63 -10.04 -17.86
CA VAL A 42 -6.68 -10.60 -16.89
C VAL A 42 -5.45 -9.70 -16.73
N MET A 43 -4.91 -9.15 -17.82
CA MET A 43 -3.79 -8.22 -17.80
C MET A 43 -4.12 -6.96 -16.98
N ALA A 44 -5.29 -6.36 -17.24
CA ALA A 44 -5.74 -5.17 -16.51
C ALA A 44 -5.92 -5.47 -15.02
N LEU A 45 -6.52 -6.62 -14.67
CA LEU A 45 -6.70 -7.06 -13.28
C LEU A 45 -5.36 -7.20 -12.54
N VAL A 46 -4.39 -7.89 -13.16
CA VAL A 46 -3.04 -8.05 -12.58
C VAL A 46 -2.34 -6.71 -12.40
N MET A 47 -2.47 -5.81 -13.38
CA MET A 47 -1.83 -4.48 -13.32
C MET A 47 -2.44 -3.60 -12.23
N VAL A 48 -3.78 -3.53 -12.14
CA VAL A 48 -4.47 -2.73 -11.11
C VAL A 48 -4.13 -3.23 -9.70
N LEU A 49 -4.15 -4.54 -9.48
CA LEU A 49 -3.75 -5.12 -8.19
C LEU A 49 -2.26 -4.87 -7.90
N GLY A 50 -1.40 -4.96 -8.91
CA GLY A 50 0.02 -4.66 -8.79
C GLY A 50 0.29 -3.22 -8.37
N VAL A 51 -0.35 -2.25 -9.04
CA VAL A 51 -0.25 -0.83 -8.69
C VAL A 51 -0.71 -0.60 -7.25
N MET A 52 -1.82 -1.23 -6.86
CA MET A 52 -2.38 -1.03 -5.53
C MET A 52 -1.49 -1.58 -4.42
N ASN A 53 -1.01 -2.81 -4.59
CA ASN A 53 -0.06 -3.38 -3.64
C ASN A 53 1.23 -2.58 -3.58
N GLY A 54 1.70 -2.05 -4.72
CA GLY A 54 2.85 -1.17 -4.76
C GLY A 54 2.61 0.09 -3.94
N LEU A 55 1.48 0.76 -4.17
CA LEU A 55 1.09 1.97 -3.45
C LEU A 55 1.01 1.73 -1.94
N GLN A 56 0.34 0.65 -1.54
CA GLN A 56 0.18 0.29 -0.14
C GLN A 56 1.51 -0.07 0.53
N ASN A 57 2.38 -0.81 -0.16
CA ASN A 57 3.68 -1.18 0.38
C ASN A 57 4.57 0.05 0.54
N ASP A 58 4.65 0.91 -0.48
CA ASP A 58 5.47 2.12 -0.44
C ASP A 58 5.00 3.10 0.65
N LEU A 59 3.68 3.31 0.78
CA LEU A 59 3.11 4.10 1.86
C LEU A 59 3.44 3.51 3.24
N ARG A 60 3.35 2.19 3.41
CA ARG A 60 3.67 1.53 4.68
C ARG A 60 5.15 1.65 5.02
N ASP A 61 6.03 1.42 4.05
CA ASP A 61 7.48 1.52 4.23
C ASP A 61 7.87 2.96 4.62
N LYS A 62 7.29 3.97 3.97
CA LYS A 62 7.50 5.39 4.34
C LYS A 62 7.00 5.75 5.72
N ILE A 63 5.88 5.18 6.16
CA ILE A 63 5.40 5.39 7.53
C ILE A 63 6.39 4.79 8.54
N LEU A 64 6.90 3.58 8.29
CA LEU A 64 7.85 2.88 9.17
C LEU A 64 9.23 3.54 9.22
N VAL A 65 9.64 4.25 8.17
CA VAL A 65 10.91 4.98 8.11
C VAL A 65 10.97 6.12 9.13
N ALA A 66 9.89 6.91 9.23
CA ALA A 66 9.82 8.11 10.07
C ALA A 66 9.18 7.86 11.45
N ASN A 67 8.41 6.78 11.63
CA ASN A 67 7.71 6.50 12.88
C ASN A 67 8.33 5.30 13.61
N PRO A 68 8.41 5.34 14.95
CA PRO A 68 8.68 4.14 15.72
C PRO A 68 7.54 3.12 15.55
N HIS A 69 7.85 1.84 15.66
CA HIS A 69 6.84 0.78 15.58
C HIS A 69 5.80 0.92 16.72
N LEU A 70 6.23 1.44 17.87
CA LEU A 70 5.38 1.61 19.03
C LEU A 70 5.81 2.83 19.87
N ARG A 71 4.84 3.52 20.45
CA ARG A 71 5.05 4.57 21.46
C ARG A 71 4.40 4.18 22.78
N VAL A 72 5.19 4.18 23.85
CA VAL A 72 4.68 4.06 25.22
C VAL A 72 4.44 5.47 25.75
N LEU A 73 3.18 5.79 26.03
CA LEU A 73 2.73 7.07 26.56
C LEU A 73 2.04 6.87 27.92
N THR A 74 1.72 7.97 28.59
CA THR A 74 0.86 7.97 29.77
C THR A 74 -0.58 8.33 29.42
N PHE A 75 -1.54 7.75 30.12
CA PHE A 75 -2.92 8.23 30.16
C PHE A 75 -2.97 9.57 30.90
N GLY A 76 -3.81 10.51 30.42
CA GLY A 76 -4.00 11.83 31.02
C GLY A 76 -3.77 12.98 30.04
N GLU A 77 -3.88 14.21 30.53
CA GLU A 77 -3.92 15.43 29.71
C GLU A 77 -2.53 15.97 29.35
N GLY A 78 -1.49 15.62 30.12
CA GLY A 78 -0.18 16.28 30.04
C GLY A 78 0.89 15.59 29.22
N LEU A 79 0.66 14.38 28.70
CA LEU A 79 1.68 13.52 28.05
C LEU A 79 3.05 13.63 28.74
N ARG A 80 3.08 13.39 30.05
CA ARG A 80 4.27 13.51 30.90
C ARG A 80 4.60 12.15 31.50
N LEU A 81 5.86 11.75 31.34
CA LEU A 81 6.42 10.51 31.88
C LEU A 81 7.66 10.83 32.72
N ASP A 82 7.47 10.94 34.03
CA ASP A 82 8.54 11.23 35.00
C ASP A 82 9.46 10.01 35.20
N ASP A 83 8.88 8.83 35.47
CA ASP A 83 9.62 7.59 35.76
C ASP A 83 10.11 6.85 34.50
N TRP A 84 10.41 7.57 33.43
CA TRP A 84 10.73 6.99 32.13
C TRP A 84 11.95 6.07 32.17
N ARG A 85 12.92 6.30 33.06
CA ARG A 85 14.12 5.43 33.19
C ARG A 85 13.76 4.02 33.66
N ARG A 86 12.83 3.92 34.62
CA ARG A 86 12.33 2.63 35.13
C ARG A 86 11.58 1.90 34.04
N VAL A 87 10.63 2.58 33.41
CA VAL A 87 9.80 2.03 32.32
C VAL A 87 10.67 1.64 31.12
N LEU A 88 11.68 2.43 30.77
CA LEU A 88 12.59 2.13 29.68
C LEU A 88 13.41 0.85 29.94
N ALA A 89 13.87 0.64 31.18
CA ALA A 89 14.58 -0.57 31.55
C ALA A 89 13.67 -1.81 31.46
N GLU A 90 12.39 -1.66 31.81
CA GLU A 90 11.38 -2.71 31.69
C GLU A 90 11.07 -3.04 30.23
N VAL A 91 10.77 -2.03 29.41
CA VAL A 91 10.49 -2.17 27.97
C VAL A 91 11.66 -2.81 27.23
N ARG A 92 12.90 -2.42 27.53
CA ARG A 92 14.09 -3.02 26.89
C ARG A 92 14.32 -4.50 27.25
N ARG A 93 13.74 -4.98 28.35
CA ARG A 93 13.84 -6.40 28.75
C ARG A 93 12.75 -7.26 28.12
N THR A 94 11.72 -6.65 27.54
CA THR A 94 10.61 -7.38 26.92
C THR A 94 11.09 -8.08 25.64
N PRO A 95 10.90 -9.40 25.50
CA PRO A 95 11.27 -10.13 24.29
C PRO A 95 10.57 -9.55 23.05
N GLY A 96 11.30 -9.31 21.97
CA GLY A 96 10.78 -8.71 20.73
C GLY A 96 11.07 -7.22 20.57
N VAL A 97 11.59 -6.55 21.60
CA VAL A 97 12.11 -5.17 21.50
C VAL A 97 13.56 -5.19 21.04
N GLU A 98 13.85 -4.56 19.91
CA GLU A 98 15.23 -4.38 19.41
C GLU A 98 15.89 -3.13 19.99
N ALA A 99 15.12 -2.05 20.07
CA ALA A 99 15.59 -0.77 20.61
C ALA A 99 14.44 -0.01 21.27
N ALA A 100 14.77 0.77 22.30
CA ALA A 100 13.84 1.71 22.90
C ALA A 100 14.60 2.95 23.38
N ALA A 101 14.00 4.12 23.22
CA ALA A 101 14.59 5.40 23.58
C ALA A 101 13.51 6.38 24.09
N PRO A 102 13.85 7.28 25.02
CA PRO A 102 12.95 8.34 25.42
C PRO A 102 12.85 9.41 24.34
N PHE A 103 11.67 10.04 24.21
CA PHE A 103 11.48 11.16 23.31
C PHE A 103 10.64 12.26 23.95
N VAL A 104 10.81 13.48 23.45
CA VAL A 104 9.94 14.61 23.76
C VAL A 104 9.22 15.02 22.48
N LEU A 105 7.91 15.20 22.56
CA LEU A 105 7.11 15.74 21.46
C LEU A 105 6.22 16.85 22.03
N THR A 106 6.32 18.02 21.43
CA THR A 106 5.50 19.19 21.81
C THR A 106 5.23 20.07 20.59
N ALA A 107 4.22 20.91 20.68
CA ALA A 107 3.89 21.88 19.63
C ALA A 107 4.47 23.25 19.98
N GLY A 108 4.86 24.01 18.97
CA GLY A 108 5.37 25.36 19.09
C GLY A 108 5.18 26.16 17.81
N MET A 109 5.69 27.39 17.83
CA MET A 109 5.79 28.21 16.63
C MET A 109 7.27 28.47 16.32
N ILE A 110 7.59 28.72 15.05
CA ILE A 110 8.94 29.06 14.62
C ILE A 110 8.92 30.16 13.56
N TYR A 111 9.91 31.05 13.62
CA TYR A 111 10.11 32.09 12.62
C TYR A 111 11.57 32.52 12.51
N LYS A 112 11.95 33.04 11.34
CA LYS A 112 13.22 33.76 11.13
C LYS A 112 13.00 35.27 11.35
N THR A 113 11.98 35.81 10.69
CA THR A 113 11.52 37.20 10.82
C THR A 113 10.08 37.17 11.31
N ARG A 114 9.67 38.14 12.14
CA ARG A 114 8.32 38.18 12.73
C ARG A 114 7.18 38.30 11.70
N ASP A 115 7.50 38.62 10.46
CA ASP A 115 6.53 38.77 9.36
C ASP A 115 5.94 37.42 8.89
N TYR A 116 6.64 36.30 9.13
CA TYR A 116 6.19 34.97 8.72
C TYR A 116 6.48 33.93 9.80
N THR A 117 5.41 33.34 10.36
CA THR A 117 5.48 32.36 11.45
C THR A 117 4.78 31.08 11.04
N GLU A 118 5.39 29.94 11.37
CA GLU A 118 4.85 28.60 11.11
C GLU A 118 4.59 27.86 12.43
N GLY A 119 3.51 27.09 12.47
CA GLY A 119 3.25 26.13 13.53
C GLY A 119 4.08 24.86 13.29
N VAL A 120 4.75 24.37 14.33
CA VAL A 120 5.65 23.21 14.20
C VAL A 120 5.52 22.24 15.37
N TYR A 121 5.84 20.98 15.08
CA TYR A 121 6.08 19.95 16.08
C TYR A 121 7.58 19.88 16.39
N VAL A 122 7.92 20.03 17.66
CA VAL A 122 9.28 19.87 18.16
C VAL A 122 9.46 18.44 18.64
N LEU A 123 10.38 17.73 17.99
CA LEU A 123 10.77 16.37 18.31
C LEU A 123 12.16 16.37 18.98
N GLY A 124 12.19 16.03 20.26
CA GLY A 124 13.38 15.82 21.06
C GLY A 124 13.86 14.38 20.99
N VAL A 125 14.98 14.15 20.32
CA VAL A 125 15.61 12.84 20.17
C VAL A 125 16.99 12.81 20.79
N GLU A 126 17.46 11.61 21.11
CA GLU A 126 18.86 11.44 21.47
C GLU A 126 19.77 11.44 20.24
N PRO A 127 20.99 11.98 20.36
CA PRO A 127 21.94 12.14 19.27
C PRO A 127 22.54 10.82 18.75
N ASP A 128 21.86 9.69 18.93
CA ASP A 128 22.36 8.37 18.55
C ASP A 128 22.38 8.20 17.02
N THR A 129 23.56 8.08 16.44
CA THR A 129 23.81 7.85 15.01
C THR A 129 24.05 6.37 14.66
N GLY A 130 23.73 5.42 15.56
CA GLY A 130 24.15 4.02 15.48
C GLY A 130 23.06 2.94 15.59
N ALA A 131 23.51 1.69 15.75
CA ALA A 131 22.73 0.44 15.58
C ALA A 131 21.52 0.24 16.53
N ARG A 132 21.38 1.08 17.56
CA ARG A 132 20.25 1.06 18.52
C ARG A 132 19.29 2.22 18.33
N ALA A 133 19.38 2.94 17.21
CA ALA A 133 18.40 3.94 16.84
C ALA A 133 16.99 3.33 16.76
N VAL A 134 16.00 4.04 17.29
CA VAL A 134 14.60 3.63 17.25
C VAL A 134 13.94 3.99 15.94
N THR A 135 14.37 5.09 15.32
CA THR A 135 13.91 5.56 14.01
C THR A 135 15.10 5.68 13.05
N THR A 136 14.82 5.73 11.75
CA THR A 136 15.87 5.90 10.73
C THR A 136 16.12 7.36 10.35
N LEU A 137 15.64 8.30 11.18
CA LEU A 137 15.73 9.75 10.92
C LEU A 137 17.18 10.20 10.66
N ALA A 138 18.16 9.60 11.33
CA ALA A 138 19.59 9.89 11.14
C ALA A 138 20.05 9.74 9.68
N HIS A 139 19.49 8.78 8.94
CA HIS A 139 19.87 8.49 7.55
C HIS A 139 19.25 9.46 6.54
N HIS A 140 18.31 10.30 6.98
CA HIS A 140 17.53 11.19 6.13
C HIS A 140 18.03 12.64 6.19
N PHE A 141 19.18 12.89 6.81
CA PHE A 141 19.79 14.22 6.83
C PHE A 141 20.41 14.55 5.46
N ILE A 142 19.95 15.64 4.85
CA ILE A 142 20.58 16.22 3.65
C ILE A 142 21.86 16.96 4.07
N LYS A 143 21.80 17.69 5.19
CA LYS A 143 22.93 18.44 5.77
C LYS A 143 22.88 18.37 7.28
N GLY A 144 24.05 18.30 7.93
CA GLY A 144 24.18 18.19 9.37
C GLY A 144 23.94 16.75 9.87
N ASP A 145 23.73 16.61 11.17
CA ASP A 145 23.46 15.33 11.82
C ASP A 145 22.69 15.50 13.14
N LEU A 146 22.38 14.38 13.79
CA LEU A 146 21.67 14.34 15.07
C LEU A 146 22.48 14.84 16.28
N ARG A 147 23.72 15.32 16.12
CA ARG A 147 24.50 15.85 17.26
C ARG A 147 24.01 17.23 17.70
N PHE A 148 23.30 17.95 16.81
CA PHE A 148 22.73 19.27 17.08
C PHE A 148 23.74 20.28 17.66
N HIS A 149 25.00 20.19 17.23
CA HIS A 149 26.08 21.00 17.78
C HIS A 149 25.99 22.44 17.27
N ALA A 150 25.59 23.37 18.14
CA ALA A 150 25.61 24.79 17.83
C ALA A 150 27.02 25.37 18.03
N THR A 151 27.45 26.19 17.08
CA THR A 151 28.74 26.90 17.11
C THR A 151 28.62 28.31 17.70
N ARG A 152 27.39 28.83 17.78
CA ARG A 152 27.11 30.18 18.27
C ARG A 152 26.86 30.20 19.78
N PRO A 153 27.44 31.16 20.53
CA PRO A 153 27.20 31.30 21.96
C PRO A 153 25.87 32.01 22.29
N ASP A 154 25.24 32.70 21.32
CA ASP A 154 24.01 33.47 21.49
C ASP A 154 22.71 32.68 21.26
N VAL A 155 22.81 31.34 21.26
CA VAL A 155 21.69 30.42 21.01
C VAL A 155 21.60 29.34 22.09
N GLU A 156 20.39 28.80 22.26
CA GLU A 156 20.03 27.79 23.26
C GLU A 156 20.44 26.37 22.84
N GLY A 157 20.83 26.19 21.57
CA GLY A 157 21.25 24.93 20.99
C GLY A 157 21.09 24.86 19.47
N GLY A 158 21.44 23.71 18.91
CA GLY A 158 21.23 23.39 17.50
C GLY A 158 19.86 22.74 17.25
N VAL A 159 19.28 23.02 16.10
CA VAL A 159 18.06 22.37 15.60
C VAL A 159 18.27 21.87 14.18
N ALA A 160 17.53 20.84 13.80
CA ALA A 160 17.39 20.42 12.41
C ALA A 160 15.94 20.64 11.96
N LEU A 161 15.77 21.15 10.74
CA LEU A 161 14.46 21.46 10.18
C LEU A 161 14.15 20.47 9.05
N GLY A 162 12.88 20.14 8.86
CA GLY A 162 12.45 19.48 7.63
C GLY A 162 12.75 20.36 6.41
N ASN A 163 13.11 19.74 5.28
CA ASN A 163 13.54 20.44 4.06
C ASN A 163 12.52 21.47 3.56
N ARG A 164 11.22 21.15 3.62
CA ARG A 164 10.14 22.05 3.20
C ARG A 164 9.95 23.19 4.19
N LEU A 165 10.05 22.92 5.49
CA LEU A 165 10.01 23.94 6.54
C LEU A 165 11.18 24.93 6.39
N ALA A 166 12.39 24.43 6.16
CA ALA A 166 13.57 25.26 5.94
C ALA A 166 13.39 26.16 4.71
N THR A 167 12.82 25.63 3.63
CA THR A 167 12.50 26.38 2.41
C THR A 167 11.45 27.47 2.67
N LYS A 168 10.35 27.15 3.38
CA LYS A 168 9.30 28.11 3.74
C LYS A 168 9.83 29.28 4.56
N LEU A 169 10.69 29.00 5.53
CA LEU A 169 11.30 30.02 6.39
C LEU A 169 12.48 30.74 5.70
N SER A 170 12.88 30.32 4.50
CA SER A 170 14.06 30.81 3.79
C SER A 170 15.32 30.79 4.67
N VAL A 171 15.54 29.65 5.33
CA VAL A 171 16.69 29.42 6.22
C VAL A 171 17.62 28.35 5.67
N VAL A 172 18.91 28.52 5.93
CA VAL A 172 19.95 27.53 5.64
C VAL A 172 20.73 27.17 6.90
N THR A 173 21.51 26.10 6.85
CA THR A 173 22.41 25.72 7.95
C THR A 173 23.34 26.88 8.32
N GLY A 174 23.36 27.28 9.59
CA GLY A 174 24.09 28.43 10.12
C GLY A 174 23.18 29.59 10.55
N ASP A 175 21.96 29.67 9.99
CA ASP A 175 20.98 30.69 10.36
C ASP A 175 20.45 30.50 11.79
N VAL A 176 19.90 31.58 12.35
CA VAL A 176 19.24 31.56 13.66
C VAL A 176 17.73 31.73 13.47
N VAL A 177 16.98 30.88 14.13
CA VAL A 177 15.51 30.89 14.16
C VAL A 177 15.03 31.08 15.59
N THR A 178 13.89 31.75 15.75
CA THR A 178 13.25 31.90 17.05
C THR A 178 12.08 30.94 17.12
N ALA A 179 12.07 30.08 18.14
CA ALA A 179 10.99 29.18 18.44
C ALA A 179 10.24 29.64 19.69
N VAL A 180 8.91 29.52 19.67
CA VAL A 180 8.02 29.96 20.74
C VAL A 180 7.31 28.74 21.31
N SER A 181 7.44 28.56 22.63
CA SER A 181 6.75 27.49 23.37
C SER A 181 5.64 28.06 24.23
N ALA A 182 4.43 27.52 24.05
CA ALA A 182 3.30 27.72 24.96
C ALA A 182 3.28 26.69 26.11
N ALA A 183 3.75 25.45 25.85
CA ALA A 183 3.78 24.38 26.85
C ALA A 183 4.73 24.69 28.02
N GLY A 184 5.82 25.41 27.75
CA GLY A 184 6.75 25.90 28.77
C GLY A 184 6.40 27.27 29.34
N ALA A 185 5.17 27.78 29.14
CA ALA A 185 4.80 29.12 29.58
C ALA A 185 4.92 29.28 31.10
N LYS A 186 5.51 30.40 31.53
CA LYS A 186 5.69 30.72 32.96
C LYS A 186 4.69 31.77 33.37
N PHE A 187 4.07 31.59 34.54
CA PHE A 187 3.18 32.59 35.12
C PHE A 187 3.99 33.83 35.51
N ASN A 188 3.57 34.99 35.03
CA ASN A 188 4.15 36.27 35.42
C ASN A 188 3.18 36.98 36.40
N PRO A 189 3.52 37.05 37.70
CA PRO A 189 2.64 37.68 38.70
C PRO A 189 2.35 39.15 38.44
N SER A 190 3.27 39.89 37.80
CA SER A 190 3.12 41.31 37.51
C SER A 190 2.10 41.58 36.39
N LEU A 191 1.89 40.62 35.49
CA LEU A 191 0.95 40.73 34.37
C LEU A 191 -0.30 39.86 34.56
N GLY A 192 -0.32 39.02 35.61
CA GLY A 192 -1.44 38.10 35.87
C GLY A 192 -1.67 37.05 34.78
N ALA A 193 -0.65 36.77 33.95
CA ALA A 193 -0.80 35.93 32.75
C ALA A 193 0.38 34.97 32.57
N TYR A 194 0.12 33.86 31.88
CA TYR A 194 1.15 32.94 31.40
C TYR A 194 1.80 33.51 30.14
N LEU A 195 3.12 33.71 30.17
CA LEU A 195 3.86 34.23 29.03
C LEU A 195 4.56 33.10 28.28
N PRO A 196 4.44 33.04 26.94
CA PRO A 196 5.17 32.08 26.14
C PRO A 196 6.68 32.34 26.26
N GLN A 197 7.46 31.27 26.15
CA GLN A 197 8.92 31.35 26.19
C GLN A 197 9.47 31.42 24.77
N PHE A 198 10.42 32.33 24.55
CA PHE A 198 11.10 32.53 23.27
C PHE A 198 12.52 31.96 23.37
N TYR A 199 12.85 31.03 22.47
CA TYR A 199 14.16 30.40 22.40
C TYR A 199 14.79 30.66 21.05
N ARG A 200 16.07 31.01 21.04
CA ARG A 200 16.84 31.21 19.81
C ARG A 200 17.67 29.97 19.54
N TYR A 201 17.51 29.38 18.36
CA TYR A 201 18.22 28.17 17.96
C TYR A 201 19.00 28.38 16.67
N GLN A 202 20.16 27.73 16.56
CA GLN A 202 20.92 27.69 15.31
C GLN A 202 20.45 26.51 14.47
N VAL A 203 20.17 26.74 13.18
CA VAL A 203 19.88 25.67 12.22
C VAL A 203 21.19 24.94 11.93
N THR A 204 21.32 23.73 12.47
CA THR A 204 22.51 22.87 12.35
C THR A 204 22.34 21.77 11.32
N GLY A 205 21.11 21.46 10.93
CA GLY A 205 20.84 20.46 9.92
C GLY A 205 19.50 20.63 9.20
N VAL A 206 19.34 19.90 8.11
CA VAL A 206 18.11 19.78 7.34
C VAL A 206 17.91 18.31 7.00
N PHE A 207 16.70 17.78 7.24
CA PHE A 207 16.34 16.40 6.93
C PHE A 207 15.21 16.33 5.90
N ASP A 208 15.15 15.21 5.18
CA ASP A 208 14.12 14.89 4.19
C ASP A 208 13.76 13.41 4.31
N THR A 209 12.60 13.17 4.91
CA THR A 209 12.03 11.84 5.15
C THR A 209 11.18 11.34 3.98
N GLY A 210 11.00 12.16 2.93
CA GLY A 210 10.09 11.87 1.83
C GLY A 210 8.61 11.97 2.19
N MET A 211 8.27 12.48 3.38
CA MET A 211 6.91 12.58 3.89
C MET A 211 6.58 14.05 4.14
N TYR A 212 5.61 14.57 3.39
CA TYR A 212 5.24 15.99 3.42
C TYR A 212 5.01 16.52 4.84
N GLU A 213 4.24 15.81 5.67
CA GLU A 213 3.91 16.25 7.03
C GLU A 213 5.16 16.42 7.91
N TYR A 214 6.12 15.49 7.81
CA TYR A 214 7.37 15.53 8.57
C TYR A 214 8.31 16.62 8.05
N ASP A 215 8.50 16.68 6.74
CA ASP A 215 9.43 17.62 6.11
C ASP A 215 8.92 19.06 6.17
N ASN A 216 7.60 19.25 6.35
CA ASN A 216 6.96 20.55 6.39
C ASN A 216 6.72 21.10 7.80
N ASN A 217 6.51 20.25 8.81
CA ASN A 217 6.05 20.70 10.13
C ASN A 217 6.98 20.31 11.29
N TYR A 218 8.00 19.47 11.10
CA TYR A 218 8.84 19.00 12.22
C TYR A 218 10.16 19.75 12.37
N VAL A 219 10.54 19.96 13.63
CA VAL A 219 11.83 20.47 14.08
C VAL A 219 12.44 19.43 15.02
N ALA A 220 13.60 18.89 14.65
CA ALA A 220 14.35 17.96 15.50
C ALA A 220 15.39 18.70 16.33
N MET A 221 15.54 18.32 17.60
CA MET A 221 16.56 18.85 18.50
C MET A 221 16.96 17.81 19.55
N SER A 222 18.00 18.10 20.34
CA SER A 222 18.39 17.20 21.42
C SER A 222 17.23 17.03 22.42
N ARG A 223 17.07 15.83 22.98
CA ARG A 223 16.05 15.57 24.00
C ARG A 223 16.12 16.57 25.15
N ALA A 224 17.33 16.88 25.64
CA ALA A 224 17.53 17.84 26.73
C ALA A 224 17.06 19.26 26.37
N THR A 225 17.29 19.71 25.13
CA THR A 225 16.79 21.00 24.64
C THR A 225 15.27 20.98 24.53
N ALA A 226 14.70 19.91 23.98
CA ALA A 226 13.26 19.75 23.86
C ALA A 226 12.54 19.68 25.21
N GLN A 227 13.15 19.07 26.24
CA GLN A 227 12.61 19.07 27.61
C GLN A 227 12.44 20.48 28.15
N ARG A 228 13.44 21.35 27.97
CA ARG A 228 13.36 22.76 28.36
C ARG A 228 12.29 23.50 27.56
N PHE A 229 12.25 23.26 26.24
CA PHE A 229 11.23 23.86 25.37
C PHE A 229 9.81 23.44 25.79
N ALA A 230 9.60 22.18 26.15
CA ALA A 230 8.30 21.64 26.54
C ALA A 230 7.90 21.91 28.00
N GLY A 231 8.80 22.44 28.84
CA GLY A 231 8.55 22.61 30.27
C GLY A 231 8.50 21.28 31.06
N LEU A 232 9.22 20.25 30.59
CA LEU A 232 9.16 18.90 31.14
C LEU A 232 10.24 18.58 32.20
N ASP A 233 11.07 19.54 32.59
CA ASP A 233 12.22 19.33 33.50
C ASP A 233 13.07 18.10 33.08
N SER A 234 12.97 17.00 33.83
CA SER A 234 13.63 15.72 33.54
C SER A 234 12.70 14.64 32.95
N ALA A 235 11.39 14.90 32.92
CA ALA A 235 10.37 14.05 32.34
C ALA A 235 10.42 14.09 30.82
N VAL A 236 9.79 13.10 30.19
CA VAL A 236 9.73 12.97 28.73
C VAL A 236 8.28 12.77 28.31
N THR A 237 7.97 12.91 27.02
CA THR A 237 6.61 12.69 26.52
C THR A 237 6.25 11.21 26.52
N GLY A 238 7.24 10.36 26.22
CA GLY A 238 7.09 8.92 26.28
C GLY A 238 8.36 8.19 25.85
N LEU A 239 8.19 6.92 25.50
CA LEU A 239 9.24 6.09 24.94
C LEU A 239 8.86 5.65 23.53
N GLU A 240 9.80 5.74 22.61
CA GLU A 240 9.69 5.14 21.29
C GLU A 240 10.34 3.75 21.32
N VAL A 241 9.73 2.80 20.62
CA VAL A 241 10.16 1.39 20.62
C VAL A 241 10.22 0.85 19.19
N ARG A 242 11.34 0.21 18.86
CA ARG A 242 11.55 -0.55 17.63
C ARG A 242 11.44 -2.04 17.94
N LEU A 243 10.50 -2.68 17.27
CA LEU A 243 10.22 -4.11 17.39
C LEU A 243 10.92 -4.91 16.29
N ALA A 244 11.24 -6.17 16.58
CA ALA A 244 11.80 -7.11 15.58
C ALA A 244 10.81 -7.41 14.44
N ASP A 245 9.51 -7.44 14.75
CA ASP A 245 8.44 -7.54 13.77
C ASP A 245 7.54 -6.30 13.85
N PRO A 246 7.61 -5.37 12.87
CA PRO A 246 6.73 -4.20 12.80
C PRO A 246 5.25 -4.57 12.62
N TRP A 247 4.95 -5.74 12.04
CA TRP A 247 3.57 -6.15 11.73
C TRP A 247 2.84 -6.72 12.94
N GLY A 248 3.59 -7.33 13.87
CA GLY A 248 3.10 -7.75 15.18
C GLY A 248 2.84 -6.61 16.16
N ALA A 249 3.12 -5.35 15.79
CA ALA A 249 3.11 -4.20 16.71
C ALA A 249 1.79 -4.01 17.45
N GLN A 250 0.63 -4.23 16.81
CA GLN A 250 -0.67 -4.07 17.46
C GLN A 250 -0.88 -5.10 18.59
N ARG A 251 -0.52 -6.37 18.35
CA ARG A 251 -0.63 -7.42 19.38
C ARG A 251 0.40 -7.20 20.49
N PHE A 252 1.60 -6.80 20.10
CA PHE A 252 2.67 -6.48 21.05
C PHE A 252 2.31 -5.30 21.94
N ALA A 253 1.68 -4.25 21.38
CA ALA A 253 1.21 -3.10 22.14
C ALA A 253 0.21 -3.51 23.21
N ALA A 254 -0.78 -4.35 22.88
CA ALA A 254 -1.77 -4.83 23.84
C ALA A 254 -1.12 -5.66 24.98
N ASP A 255 -0.17 -6.54 24.66
CA ASP A 255 0.57 -7.31 25.68
C ASP A 255 1.43 -6.38 26.56
N LEU A 256 2.17 -5.44 25.95
CA LEU A 256 3.01 -4.49 26.68
C LEU A 256 2.19 -3.57 27.59
N GLU A 257 1.04 -3.09 27.12
CA GLU A 257 0.12 -2.27 27.92
C GLU A 257 -0.42 -3.05 29.12
N SER A 258 -0.80 -4.32 28.93
CA SER A 258 -1.27 -5.17 30.02
C SER A 258 -0.19 -5.45 31.09
N ARG A 259 1.08 -5.52 30.69
CA ARG A 259 2.22 -5.75 31.58
C ARG A 259 2.61 -4.49 32.35
N LEU A 260 2.70 -3.36 31.66
CA LEU A 260 3.06 -2.08 32.27
C LEU A 260 1.96 -1.58 33.22
N GLY A 261 0.69 -1.86 32.89
CA GLY A 261 -0.47 -1.42 33.67
C GLY A 261 -0.69 0.09 33.64
N TYR A 262 -1.73 0.55 34.34
CA TYR A 262 -2.00 1.99 34.51
C TYR A 262 -0.83 2.68 35.23
N PRO A 263 -0.38 3.89 34.81
CA PRO A 263 -1.00 4.80 33.83
C PRO A 263 -0.43 4.70 32.41
N TYR A 264 0.22 3.59 32.03
CA TYR A 264 0.88 3.49 30.74
C TYR A 264 -0.06 2.96 29.65
N ARG A 265 0.12 3.45 28.44
CA ARG A 265 -0.55 2.97 27.23
C ARG A 265 0.44 2.74 26.11
N ALA A 266 0.23 1.71 25.31
CA ALA A 266 1.08 1.42 24.16
C ALA A 266 0.32 1.71 22.87
N LEU A 267 0.83 2.64 22.07
CA LEU A 267 0.27 2.99 20.77
C LEU A 267 1.14 2.44 19.65
N ASP A 268 0.59 1.54 18.85
CA ASP A 268 1.25 1.09 17.63
C ASP A 268 1.10 2.09 16.48
N TRP A 269 1.96 1.96 15.50
CA TRP A 269 2.00 2.83 14.32
C TRP A 269 0.74 2.72 13.42
N GLN A 270 0.04 1.57 13.40
CA GLN A 270 -1.19 1.40 12.61
C GLN A 270 -2.37 2.08 13.30
N SER A 271 -2.47 1.99 14.63
CA SER A 271 -3.49 2.68 15.42
C SER A 271 -3.33 4.21 15.37
N GLN A 272 -2.09 4.72 15.40
CA GLN A 272 -1.83 6.16 15.22
C GLN A 272 -2.26 6.67 13.83
N ASN A 273 -2.21 5.81 12.82
CA ASN A 273 -2.59 6.12 11.44
C ASN A 273 -3.92 5.45 11.04
N ALA A 274 -4.82 5.22 12.00
CA ALA A 274 -6.03 4.42 11.80
C ALA A 274 -6.93 4.94 10.66
N SER A 275 -6.98 6.26 10.44
CA SER A 275 -7.73 6.86 9.32
C SER A 275 -7.18 6.44 7.96
N LEU A 276 -5.85 6.51 7.78
CA LEU A 276 -5.18 6.07 6.56
C LEU A 276 -5.38 4.56 6.34
N PHE A 277 -5.15 3.75 7.36
CA PHE A 277 -5.34 2.30 7.26
C PHE A 277 -6.79 1.90 7.01
N SER A 278 -7.75 2.65 7.55
CA SER A 278 -9.18 2.44 7.27
C SER A 278 -9.51 2.81 5.83
N ALA A 279 -8.95 3.91 5.30
CA ALA A 279 -9.08 4.27 3.90
C ALA A 279 -8.51 3.17 2.97
N LEU A 280 -7.30 2.66 3.26
CA LEU A 280 -6.70 1.55 2.52
C LEU A 280 -7.55 0.26 2.56
N LYS A 281 -8.21 -0.02 3.69
CA LYS A 281 -9.14 -1.15 3.82
C LYS A 281 -10.41 -0.97 2.99
N LEU A 282 -11.01 0.22 3.03
CA LEU A 282 -12.18 0.57 2.23
C LEU A 282 -11.88 0.54 0.73
N GLU A 283 -10.70 1.02 0.35
CA GLU A 283 -10.20 0.96 -1.02
C GLU A 283 -10.04 -0.50 -1.50
N LYS A 284 -9.51 -1.39 -0.67
CA LYS A 284 -9.43 -2.82 -1.02
C LYS A 284 -10.80 -3.43 -1.28
N LEU A 285 -11.83 -3.01 -0.53
CA LEU A 285 -13.21 -3.47 -0.72
C LEU A 285 -13.84 -2.91 -2.00
N SER A 286 -13.63 -1.62 -2.32
CA SER A 286 -14.13 -1.03 -3.57
C SER A 286 -13.47 -1.68 -4.80
N MET A 287 -12.18 -2.03 -4.72
CA MET A 287 -11.48 -2.74 -5.79
C MET A 287 -11.99 -4.16 -5.97
N ALA A 288 -12.27 -4.89 -4.89
CA ALA A 288 -12.89 -6.22 -5.00
C ALA A 288 -14.20 -6.16 -5.81
N LEU A 289 -15.00 -5.10 -5.62
CA LEU A 289 -16.22 -4.86 -6.40
C LEU A 289 -15.92 -4.57 -7.88
N VAL A 290 -14.93 -3.72 -8.18
CA VAL A 290 -14.53 -3.40 -9.57
C VAL A 290 -13.98 -4.65 -10.28
N VAL A 291 -13.10 -5.40 -9.63
CA VAL A 291 -12.55 -6.67 -10.12
C VAL A 291 -13.68 -7.67 -10.43
N PHE A 292 -14.65 -7.78 -9.52
CA PHE A 292 -15.83 -8.61 -9.73
C PHE A 292 -16.63 -8.18 -10.97
N LEU A 293 -16.89 -6.88 -11.15
CA LEU A 293 -17.59 -6.35 -12.32
C LEU A 293 -16.83 -6.64 -13.63
N ILE A 294 -15.50 -6.45 -13.65
CA ILE A 294 -14.65 -6.76 -14.81
C ILE A 294 -14.75 -8.25 -15.16
N CYS A 295 -14.69 -9.13 -14.16
CA CYS A 295 -14.86 -10.57 -14.34
C CYS A 295 -16.23 -10.93 -14.92
N VAL A 296 -17.30 -10.26 -14.48
CA VAL A 296 -18.66 -10.45 -15.01
C VAL A 296 -18.75 -10.02 -16.47
N VAL A 297 -18.19 -8.86 -16.83
CA VAL A 297 -18.14 -8.37 -18.22
C VAL A 297 -17.36 -9.34 -19.11
N ALA A 298 -16.21 -9.84 -18.64
CA ALA A 298 -15.42 -10.85 -19.35
C ALA A 298 -16.20 -12.16 -19.54
N ALA A 299 -16.97 -12.59 -18.53
CA ALA A 299 -17.83 -13.78 -18.61
C ALA A 299 -18.86 -13.63 -19.74
N PHE A 300 -19.56 -12.49 -19.79
CA PHE A 300 -20.55 -12.22 -20.85
C PHE A 300 -19.93 -12.19 -22.24
N ASN A 301 -18.72 -11.64 -22.38
CA ASN A 301 -17.99 -11.66 -23.65
C ASN A 301 -17.71 -13.10 -24.13
N VAL A 302 -17.27 -13.98 -23.22
CA VAL A 302 -17.04 -15.40 -23.54
C VAL A 302 -18.34 -16.12 -23.89
N VAL A 303 -19.43 -15.89 -23.14
CA VAL A 303 -20.76 -16.45 -23.43
C VAL A 303 -21.23 -16.03 -24.82
N GLY A 304 -21.19 -14.73 -25.13
CA GLY A 304 -21.62 -14.19 -26.42
C GLY A 304 -20.81 -14.76 -27.59
N THR A 305 -19.49 -14.81 -27.43
CA THR A 305 -18.60 -15.37 -28.44
C THR A 305 -18.87 -16.85 -28.68
N LEU A 306 -18.94 -17.68 -27.64
CA LEU A 306 -19.19 -19.11 -27.80
C LEU A 306 -20.58 -19.39 -28.39
N THR A 307 -21.58 -18.60 -28.02
CA THR A 307 -22.92 -18.69 -28.63
C THR A 307 -22.86 -18.42 -30.13
N MET A 308 -22.08 -17.42 -30.56
CA MET A 308 -21.86 -17.12 -31.97
C MET A 308 -21.16 -18.29 -32.68
N VAL A 309 -20.11 -18.87 -32.09
CA VAL A 309 -19.41 -20.04 -32.65
C VAL A 309 -20.34 -21.24 -32.81
N VAL A 310 -21.22 -21.49 -31.82
CA VAL A 310 -22.21 -22.57 -31.91
C VAL A 310 -23.14 -22.36 -33.11
N ARG A 311 -23.62 -21.13 -33.33
CA ARG A 311 -24.48 -20.78 -34.47
C ARG A 311 -23.76 -21.00 -35.80
N ASP A 312 -22.54 -20.49 -35.95
CA ASP A 312 -21.74 -20.64 -37.17
C ASP A 312 -21.40 -22.11 -37.48
N LYS A 313 -21.32 -22.96 -36.44
CA LYS A 313 -21.00 -24.39 -36.55
C LYS A 313 -22.22 -25.32 -36.52
N THR A 314 -23.45 -24.78 -36.59
CA THR A 314 -24.69 -25.57 -36.50
C THR A 314 -24.72 -26.76 -37.47
N ARG A 315 -24.36 -26.55 -38.74
CA ARG A 315 -24.31 -27.61 -39.77
C ARG A 315 -23.28 -28.71 -39.44
N GLU A 316 -22.07 -28.31 -39.03
CA GLU A 316 -21.01 -29.26 -38.65
C GLU A 316 -21.43 -30.08 -37.42
N ILE A 317 -22.10 -29.47 -36.44
CA ILE A 317 -22.67 -30.16 -35.27
C ILE A 317 -23.75 -31.16 -35.71
N GLY A 318 -24.63 -30.76 -36.64
CA GLY A 318 -25.68 -31.63 -37.20
C GLY A 318 -25.11 -32.88 -37.88
N ILE A 319 -24.06 -32.72 -38.69
CA ILE A 319 -23.35 -33.83 -39.34
C ILE A 319 -22.74 -34.79 -38.30
N LEU A 320 -22.08 -34.25 -37.26
CA LEU A 320 -21.50 -35.06 -36.19
C LEU A 320 -22.56 -35.86 -35.43
N LEU A 321 -23.71 -35.25 -35.11
CA LEU A 321 -24.82 -35.93 -34.46
C LEU A 321 -25.43 -37.01 -35.35
N ALA A 322 -25.58 -36.74 -36.66
CA ALA A 322 -26.08 -37.72 -37.64
C ALA A 322 -25.14 -38.92 -37.82
N MET A 323 -23.82 -38.72 -37.70
CA MET A 323 -22.82 -39.80 -37.68
C MET A 323 -22.77 -40.59 -36.35
N GLY A 324 -23.63 -40.26 -35.37
CA GLY A 324 -23.76 -41.01 -34.12
C GLY A 324 -23.04 -40.41 -32.91
N LEU A 325 -22.52 -39.17 -33.00
CA LEU A 325 -21.91 -38.50 -31.85
C LEU A 325 -22.98 -38.22 -30.78
N ARG A 326 -22.69 -38.58 -29.52
CA ARG A 326 -23.63 -38.32 -28.41
C ARG A 326 -23.73 -36.82 -28.10
N ARG A 327 -24.93 -36.34 -27.75
CA ARG A 327 -25.16 -34.96 -27.28
C ARG A 327 -24.22 -34.55 -26.13
N ALA A 328 -23.90 -35.49 -25.23
CA ALA A 328 -22.96 -35.27 -24.13
C ALA A 328 -21.52 -34.98 -24.63
N SER A 329 -21.10 -35.59 -25.73
CA SER A 329 -19.79 -35.35 -26.36
C SER A 329 -19.75 -34.00 -27.05
N VAL A 330 -20.83 -33.58 -27.71
CA VAL A 330 -20.96 -32.20 -28.24
C VAL A 330 -20.79 -31.18 -27.12
N ARG A 331 -21.48 -31.36 -25.99
CA ARG A 331 -21.32 -30.48 -24.82
C ARG A 331 -19.87 -30.42 -24.32
N ARG A 332 -19.17 -31.55 -24.25
CA ARG A 332 -17.76 -31.60 -23.83
C ARG A 332 -16.83 -30.88 -24.80
N ILE A 333 -17.07 -30.95 -26.11
CA ILE A 333 -16.28 -30.22 -27.11
C ILE A 333 -16.34 -28.71 -26.87
N PHE A 334 -17.55 -28.15 -26.70
CA PHE A 334 -17.72 -26.72 -26.46
C PHE A 334 -17.24 -26.27 -25.06
N LEU A 335 -17.40 -27.11 -24.04
CA LEU A 335 -16.79 -26.86 -22.72
C LEU A 335 -15.26 -26.83 -22.82
N ALA A 336 -14.65 -27.81 -23.49
CA ALA A 336 -13.21 -27.85 -23.70
C ALA A 336 -12.71 -26.64 -24.49
N GLN A 337 -13.48 -26.17 -25.47
CA GLN A 337 -13.16 -24.97 -26.23
C GLN A 337 -13.13 -23.72 -25.34
N GLY A 338 -14.15 -23.53 -24.50
CA GLY A 338 -14.18 -22.41 -23.55
C GLY A 338 -13.05 -22.46 -22.52
N VAL A 339 -12.74 -23.65 -22.00
CA VAL A 339 -11.60 -23.86 -21.10
C VAL A 339 -10.27 -23.54 -21.79
N LEU A 340 -10.09 -23.93 -23.06
CA LEU A 340 -8.88 -23.62 -23.83
C LEU A 340 -8.74 -22.10 -24.08
N ILE A 341 -9.83 -21.41 -24.40
CA ILE A 341 -9.85 -19.94 -24.54
C ILE A 341 -9.47 -19.28 -23.21
N GLY A 342 -10.08 -19.73 -22.11
CA GLY A 342 -9.77 -19.25 -20.77
C GLY A 342 -8.32 -19.48 -20.39
N LEU A 343 -7.82 -20.70 -20.56
CA LEU A 343 -6.45 -21.06 -20.19
C LEU A 343 -5.41 -20.25 -20.98
N THR A 344 -5.59 -20.14 -22.30
CA THR A 344 -4.66 -19.37 -23.15
C THR A 344 -4.76 -17.87 -22.87
N GLY A 345 -5.98 -17.34 -22.74
CA GLY A 345 -6.21 -15.94 -22.42
C GLY A 345 -5.68 -15.54 -21.05
N THR A 346 -5.96 -16.35 -20.02
CA THR A 346 -5.45 -16.13 -18.66
C THR A 346 -3.93 -16.27 -18.59
N ALA A 347 -3.34 -17.27 -19.25
CA ALA A 347 -1.88 -17.43 -19.23
C ALA A 347 -1.16 -16.25 -19.90
N ILE A 348 -1.63 -15.83 -21.08
CA ILE A 348 -1.06 -14.68 -21.80
C ILE A 348 -1.33 -13.38 -21.04
N GLY A 349 -2.55 -13.17 -20.54
CA GLY A 349 -2.93 -11.98 -19.79
C GLY A 349 -2.15 -11.84 -18.49
N ALA A 350 -1.97 -12.93 -17.73
CA ALA A 350 -1.20 -12.91 -16.49
C ALA A 350 0.30 -12.66 -16.75
N LEU A 351 0.84 -13.26 -17.81
CA LEU A 351 2.23 -13.04 -18.22
C LEU A 351 2.45 -11.59 -18.67
N LEU A 352 1.59 -11.06 -19.56
CA LEU A 352 1.68 -9.67 -20.00
C LEU A 352 1.47 -8.69 -18.84
N GLY A 353 0.51 -8.94 -17.96
CA GLY A 353 0.26 -8.10 -16.78
C GLY A 353 1.46 -8.07 -15.83
N GLY A 354 2.09 -9.23 -15.60
CA GLY A 354 3.30 -9.32 -14.78
C GLY A 354 4.52 -8.63 -15.43
N VAL A 355 4.74 -8.84 -16.73
CA VAL A 355 5.86 -8.22 -17.47
C VAL A 355 5.69 -6.71 -17.55
N LEU A 356 4.52 -6.23 -17.96
CA LEU A 356 4.23 -4.79 -18.03
C LEU A 356 4.30 -4.15 -16.65
N GLY A 357 3.75 -4.80 -15.61
CA GLY A 357 3.86 -4.31 -14.24
C GLY A 357 5.31 -4.17 -13.77
N GLY A 358 6.13 -5.19 -14.00
CA GLY A 358 7.56 -5.14 -13.66
C GLY A 358 8.35 -4.10 -14.47
N MET A 359 7.94 -3.83 -15.71
CA MET A 359 8.53 -2.83 -16.57
C MET A 359 8.18 -1.40 -16.14
N VAL A 360 6.92 -1.16 -15.76
CA VAL A 360 6.48 0.13 -15.18
C VAL A 360 7.22 0.40 -13.87
N ASN A 361 7.33 -0.61 -12.99
CA ASN A 361 8.02 -0.46 -11.71
C ASN A 361 9.50 -0.09 -11.89
N ARG A 362 10.21 -0.76 -12.81
CA ARG A 362 11.63 -0.46 -13.07
C ARG A 362 11.84 0.82 -13.86
N GLY A 363 10.92 1.15 -14.75
CA GLY A 363 11.05 2.29 -15.64
C GLY A 363 10.88 3.63 -14.92
N GLN A 364 10.13 3.67 -13.81
CA GLN A 364 9.74 4.91 -13.13
C GLN A 364 9.21 5.98 -14.12
N TRP A 365 8.52 5.53 -15.18
CA TRP A 365 8.12 6.38 -16.31
C TRP A 365 7.05 7.40 -15.92
N ILE A 366 6.24 7.07 -14.92
CA ILE A 366 5.18 7.92 -14.40
C ILE A 366 5.68 8.50 -13.09
N ARG A 367 6.25 9.70 -13.17
CA ARG A 367 6.66 10.48 -11.99
C ARG A 367 5.42 11.14 -11.39
N ILE A 368 5.30 11.06 -10.08
CA ILE A 368 4.22 11.68 -9.32
C ILE A 368 4.86 12.74 -8.43
N ASP A 369 4.19 13.87 -8.24
CA ASP A 369 4.67 14.88 -7.30
C ASP A 369 4.61 14.32 -5.88
N PRO A 370 5.77 14.14 -5.20
CA PRO A 370 5.81 13.58 -3.85
C PRO A 370 5.04 14.43 -2.83
N SER A 371 4.78 15.71 -3.13
CA SER A 371 4.03 16.60 -2.23
C SER A 371 2.56 16.25 -2.09
N VAL A 372 1.96 15.61 -3.09
CA VAL A 372 0.52 15.31 -3.12
C VAL A 372 0.24 13.88 -2.70
N TYR A 373 1.04 12.93 -3.18
CA TYR A 373 0.75 11.49 -3.02
C TYR A 373 1.75 10.75 -2.14
N PHE A 374 2.73 11.44 -1.53
CA PHE A 374 3.80 10.84 -0.72
C PHE A 374 4.65 9.82 -1.50
N ILE A 375 4.58 9.80 -2.84
CA ILE A 375 5.27 8.84 -3.71
C ILE A 375 5.84 9.57 -4.93
N ASP A 376 7.05 9.20 -5.33
CA ASP A 376 7.86 9.80 -6.39
C ASP A 376 7.64 9.16 -7.76
N HIS A 377 7.19 7.91 -7.81
CA HIS A 377 6.88 7.17 -9.03
C HIS A 377 5.70 6.22 -8.82
N LEU A 378 5.04 5.77 -9.88
CA LEU A 378 3.96 4.76 -9.73
C LEU A 378 4.55 3.38 -9.38
N PRO A 379 4.42 2.90 -8.13
CA PRO A 379 5.00 1.63 -7.71
C PRO A 379 4.08 0.49 -8.12
N VAL A 380 4.64 -0.58 -8.66
CA VAL A 380 3.87 -1.76 -9.10
C VAL A 380 4.49 -3.02 -8.51
N HIS A 381 3.84 -3.57 -7.48
CA HIS A 381 4.24 -4.80 -6.81
C HIS A 381 3.20 -5.89 -7.02
N THR A 382 3.47 -6.82 -7.94
CA THR A 382 2.60 -7.96 -8.15
C THR A 382 2.83 -9.03 -7.09
N GLN A 383 1.85 -9.24 -6.22
CA GLN A 383 1.91 -10.33 -5.23
C GLN A 383 1.50 -11.66 -5.89
N PRO A 384 2.26 -12.76 -5.68
CA PRO A 384 1.93 -14.06 -6.27
C PRO A 384 0.55 -14.56 -5.91
N LEU A 385 0.09 -14.29 -4.69
CA LEU A 385 -1.24 -14.70 -4.21
C LEU A 385 -2.36 -14.01 -5.01
N ASP A 386 -2.22 -12.71 -5.29
CA ASP A 386 -3.22 -11.96 -6.03
C ASP A 386 -3.27 -12.40 -7.50
N VAL A 387 -2.11 -12.65 -8.11
CA VAL A 387 -2.04 -13.23 -9.45
C VAL A 387 -2.71 -14.60 -9.48
N LEU A 388 -2.44 -15.45 -8.48
CA LEU A 388 -3.08 -16.76 -8.36
C LEU A 388 -4.60 -16.66 -8.21
N LEU A 389 -5.10 -15.70 -7.40
CA LEU A 389 -6.53 -15.45 -7.24
C LEU A 389 -7.19 -14.99 -8.54
N VAL A 390 -6.54 -14.10 -9.29
CA VAL A 390 -7.03 -13.67 -10.62
C VAL A 390 -7.03 -14.84 -11.61
N VAL A 391 -5.99 -15.67 -11.61
CA VAL A 391 -5.92 -16.87 -12.46
C VAL A 391 -7.04 -17.85 -12.08
N ALA A 392 -7.25 -18.11 -10.79
CA ALA A 392 -8.31 -19.01 -10.32
C ALA A 392 -9.71 -18.46 -10.68
N ALA A 393 -9.96 -17.18 -10.44
CA ALA A 393 -11.24 -16.54 -10.77
C ALA A 393 -11.52 -16.54 -12.27
N SER A 394 -10.52 -16.20 -13.10
CA SER A 394 -10.67 -16.21 -14.57
C SER A 394 -10.89 -17.61 -15.13
N LEU A 395 -10.21 -18.63 -14.60
CA LEU A 395 -10.45 -20.03 -14.98
C LEU A 395 -11.84 -20.52 -14.53
N LEU A 396 -12.30 -20.09 -13.35
CA LEU A 396 -13.65 -20.39 -12.87
C LEU A 396 -14.71 -19.74 -13.78
N VAL A 397 -14.52 -18.49 -14.18
CA VAL A 397 -15.40 -17.83 -15.14
C VAL A 397 -15.35 -18.52 -16.50
N ALA A 398 -14.17 -18.86 -17.01
CA ALA A 398 -14.00 -19.50 -18.31
C ALA A 398 -14.52 -20.95 -18.35
N THR A 399 -14.66 -21.62 -17.21
CA THR A 399 -15.30 -22.94 -17.12
C THR A 399 -16.83 -22.84 -16.99
N LEU A 400 -17.34 -21.80 -16.32
CA LEU A 400 -18.78 -21.60 -16.12
C LEU A 400 -19.47 -20.95 -17.33
N ALA A 401 -18.85 -19.94 -17.96
CA ALA A 401 -19.41 -19.23 -19.11
C ALA A 401 -19.83 -20.15 -20.28
N PRO A 402 -19.06 -21.17 -20.68
CA PRO A 402 -19.42 -22.08 -21.77
C PRO A 402 -20.59 -23.03 -21.45
N LEU A 403 -21.03 -23.14 -20.19
CA LEU A 403 -22.09 -24.08 -19.81
C LEU A 403 -23.38 -23.82 -20.59
N TYR A 404 -23.79 -22.55 -20.72
CA TYR A 404 -25.00 -22.19 -21.45
C TYR A 404 -24.89 -22.47 -22.97
N PRO A 405 -23.87 -21.97 -23.69
CA PRO A 405 -23.68 -22.27 -25.11
C PRO A 405 -23.51 -23.78 -25.40
N ALA A 406 -22.78 -24.50 -24.55
CA ALA A 406 -22.56 -25.93 -24.72
C ALA A 406 -23.85 -26.75 -24.54
N MET A 407 -24.74 -26.32 -23.64
CA MET A 407 -26.08 -26.90 -23.52
C MET A 407 -26.95 -26.60 -24.73
N GLN A 408 -26.86 -25.40 -25.30
CA GLN A 408 -27.58 -25.04 -26.53
C GLN A 408 -27.11 -25.89 -27.72
N ALA A 409 -25.80 -26.06 -27.91
CA ALA A 409 -25.22 -26.88 -28.97
C ALA A 409 -25.66 -28.35 -28.91
N ALA A 410 -25.69 -28.93 -27.71
CA ALA A 410 -26.09 -30.33 -27.51
C ALA A 410 -27.60 -30.58 -27.72
N ARG A 411 -28.42 -29.53 -27.73
CA ARG A 411 -29.88 -29.62 -27.93
C ARG A 411 -30.30 -29.51 -29.40
N LEU A 412 -29.39 -29.17 -30.31
CA LEU A 412 -29.67 -29.08 -31.75
C LEU A 412 -30.21 -30.40 -32.31
N ASP A 413 -31.21 -30.28 -33.18
CA ASP A 413 -31.79 -31.40 -33.92
C ASP A 413 -30.99 -31.60 -35.23
N PRO A 414 -30.48 -32.82 -35.52
CA PRO A 414 -29.65 -33.07 -36.70
C PRO A 414 -30.36 -32.74 -38.02
N VAL A 415 -31.66 -33.00 -38.11
CA VAL A 415 -32.40 -32.86 -39.38
C VAL A 415 -32.56 -31.40 -39.79
N PRO A 416 -33.06 -30.49 -38.92
CA PRO A 416 -33.05 -29.05 -39.20
C PRO A 416 -31.64 -28.48 -39.37
N ALA A 417 -30.66 -28.96 -38.58
CA ALA A 417 -29.30 -28.42 -38.62
C ALA A 417 -28.57 -28.69 -39.94
N ILE A 418 -28.89 -29.78 -40.63
CA ILE A 418 -28.33 -30.11 -41.96
C ILE A 418 -29.16 -29.48 -43.09
N ARG A 419 -30.47 -29.27 -42.87
CA ARG A 419 -31.43 -28.80 -43.88
C ARG A 419 -31.44 -27.28 -44.06
N TYR A 420 -30.96 -26.50 -43.09
CA TYR A 420 -30.86 -25.04 -43.20
C TYR A 420 -29.72 -24.61 -44.15
N GLU A 421 -30.10 -24.19 -45.36
CA GLU A 421 -29.70 -22.89 -45.94
C GLU A 421 -30.89 -21.93 -45.84
#